data_AF-A0A7N0THK9-F1
#
_entry.id   AF-A0A7N0THK9-F1
#
_cell.length_a   1.000
_cell.length_b   1.000
_cell.length_c   1.000
_cell.angle_alpha   90.00
_cell.angle_beta   90.00
_cell.angle_gamma   90.00
#
_symmetry.space_group_name_H-M   'P 1'
#
loop_
_entity.id
_entity.type
_entity.pdbx_description
1 polymer ?
#
loop_
_entity_poly.entity_id
_entity_poly.type
_entity_poly.pdbx_seq_one_letter_code
_entity_poly.pdbx_strand_id
1 'polypeptide(L)'
;MNAGELFDGQVLGSMERRRRRSIIRMGKRMKKETWKVERYDWRWIERLFPKQKVVGSTPTWRAVLLCSTVRGRTEREKDCYESVSLSSMELGASSSALLNDSNPLCVGRSAKLPVFRALAALRASWNPLIQFSASAAQRGSCVCKAAVRSSSGSASLDKVMKLSEEASHESELFSLTALSPLDGRYRKKVEDLAPYLSEYGLIYFRVVVEIKWLLKLSEIPEVVEVPSFSSDARSYLEELICSFSVNDALEVKKIEKVTNHDVKAVEYFLKEKCLSHPEILKVLEFFHFACTSEDINNLAHALMLKEALNEVVVPVMDDMIKAICTMAKVNAHISMLSRTHGQPASPTTLGKEMAIFAVRLRRERHEISSVALLGKFAGAVGNYNAHLVAYPEINWPQISKEFVESLGLSFNPYVTQIETHDYMAKLFHGFIQFNNVLTDFDRDIWGYISLGYFKQITKAGEIGSSTMPHKVNPIDFENSEGNLGKANAGLSYLSMKLPISCWQRDLTDSTVLRNMGEVLGHSLLAYKSALQGIGKLRVSIKTYACYVHVTTYLSLWTDCAAYFFSNL
;
A
#
# COMPACT_ATOMS: atom_id res chain seq x y z
N MET A 1 -87.10 30.65 11.88
CA MET A 1 -86.98 29.18 11.82
C MET A 1 -85.50 28.90 11.54
N ASN A 2 -84.68 28.71 12.58
CA ASN A 2 -84.18 27.41 13.11
C ASN A 2 -83.46 26.58 12.03
N ALA A 3 -82.23 26.05 12.16
CA ALA A 3 -81.30 25.74 13.25
C ALA A 3 -79.85 25.80 12.68
N GLY A 4 -78.73 25.89 13.39
CA GLY A 4 -78.39 25.49 14.75
C GLY A 4 -77.75 24.10 14.81
N GLU A 5 -76.49 23.93 14.37
CA GLU A 5 -75.57 22.78 14.61
C GLU A 5 -74.18 23.21 14.05
N LEU A 6 -73.08 23.50 14.77
CA LEU A 6 -72.45 23.02 16.01
C LEU A 6 -71.68 21.69 15.87
N PHE A 7 -70.68 21.64 14.99
CA PHE A 7 -69.53 20.69 14.94
C PHE A 7 -68.41 21.36 14.09
N ASP A 8 -67.11 21.43 14.39
CA ASP A 8 -66.32 20.86 15.47
C ASP A 8 -64.93 21.54 15.55
N GLY A 9 -64.85 22.72 16.17
CA GLY A 9 -63.56 23.34 16.56
C GLY A 9 -62.85 22.62 17.71
N GLN A 10 -63.53 21.67 18.36
CA GLN A 10 -62.98 20.90 19.48
C GLN A 10 -62.27 19.62 19.01
N VAL A 11 -62.70 18.97 17.93
CA VAL A 11 -62.05 17.74 17.43
C VAL A 11 -60.69 18.01 16.80
N LEU A 12 -60.54 19.06 15.99
CA LEU A 12 -59.23 19.49 15.45
C LEU A 12 -58.27 19.87 16.58
N GLY A 13 -58.73 20.65 17.56
CA GLY A 13 -57.96 20.99 18.75
C GLY A 13 -57.64 19.78 19.65
N SER A 14 -58.51 18.77 19.71
CA SER A 14 -58.29 17.55 20.50
C SER A 14 -57.34 16.57 19.81
N MET A 15 -57.38 16.47 18.47
CA MET A 15 -56.45 15.66 17.68
C MET A 15 -55.05 16.25 17.73
N GLU A 16 -54.91 17.58 17.58
CA GLU A 16 -53.63 18.30 17.72
C GLU A 16 -53.04 18.13 19.14
N ARG A 17 -53.89 18.22 20.17
CA ARG A 17 -53.50 18.00 21.57
C ARG A 17 -53.20 16.53 21.86
N ARG A 18 -53.90 15.56 21.26
CA ARG A 18 -53.60 14.12 21.36
C ARG A 18 -52.28 13.79 20.66
N ARG A 19 -52.03 14.33 19.46
CA ARG A 19 -50.74 14.22 18.75
C ARG A 19 -49.60 14.78 19.60
N ARG A 20 -49.73 16.02 20.11
CA ARG A 20 -48.74 16.62 21.00
C ARG A 20 -48.54 15.83 22.30
N ARG A 21 -49.60 15.35 22.95
CA ARG A 21 -49.50 14.53 24.17
C ARG A 21 -48.90 13.16 23.91
N SER A 22 -49.16 12.56 22.75
CA SER A 22 -48.58 11.28 22.33
C SER A 22 -47.09 11.43 22.02
N ILE A 23 -46.70 12.48 21.29
CA ILE A 23 -45.30 12.84 21.03
C ILE A 23 -44.56 13.14 22.35
N ILE A 24 -45.17 13.88 23.27
CA ILE A 24 -44.58 14.17 24.59
C ILE A 24 -44.48 12.90 25.45
N ARG A 25 -45.48 12.00 25.42
CA ARG A 25 -45.42 10.70 26.12
C ARG A 25 -44.35 9.79 25.53
N MET A 26 -44.22 9.75 24.20
CA MET A 26 -43.22 8.96 23.49
C MET A 26 -41.81 9.49 23.75
N GLY A 27 -41.62 10.82 23.73
CA GLY A 27 -40.38 11.48 24.15
C GLY A 27 -40.03 11.25 25.63
N LYS A 28 -41.02 11.15 26.52
CA LYS A 28 -40.82 10.78 27.94
C LYS A 28 -40.52 9.29 28.14
N ARG A 29 -41.10 8.40 27.33
CA ARG A 29 -40.85 6.94 27.37
C ARG A 29 -39.46 6.61 26.83
N MET A 30 -39.03 7.29 25.76
CA MET A 30 -37.70 7.11 25.16
C MET A 30 -36.57 7.86 25.88
N LYS A 31 -36.85 8.87 26.73
CA LYS A 31 -35.86 9.40 27.69
C LYS A 31 -35.41 8.38 28.74
N LYS A 32 -36.19 7.32 28.98
CA LYS A 32 -35.84 6.23 29.91
C LYS A 32 -35.08 5.07 29.24
N GLU A 33 -35.07 5.01 27.91
CA GLU A 33 -34.38 3.98 27.15
C GLU A 33 -33.10 4.58 26.56
N THR A 34 -31.95 4.08 27.00
CA THR A 34 -30.68 4.35 26.34
C THR A 34 -30.79 3.84 24.90
N TRP A 35 -30.77 4.77 23.93
CA TRP A 35 -30.91 4.47 22.51
C TRP A 35 -29.84 3.46 22.07
N LYS A 36 -30.26 2.21 21.89
CA LYS A 36 -29.53 1.25 21.08
C LYS A 36 -29.88 1.58 19.62
N VAL A 37 -29.10 2.46 18.98
CA VAL A 37 -28.97 2.39 17.51
C VAL A 37 -28.65 0.93 17.22
N GLU A 38 -29.35 0.28 16.28
CA GLU A 38 -29.04 -1.08 15.87
C GLU A 38 -27.53 -1.20 15.75
N ARG A 39 -26.93 -2.06 16.59
CA ARG A 39 -25.50 -2.28 16.53
C ARG A 39 -25.25 -2.84 15.13
N TYR A 40 -24.70 -2.01 14.25
CA TYR A 40 -24.02 -2.50 13.06
C TYR A 40 -23.16 -3.69 13.50
N ASP A 41 -23.18 -4.80 12.77
CA ASP A 41 -22.39 -5.97 13.12
C ASP A 41 -20.90 -5.64 13.00
N TRP A 42 -20.32 -4.99 14.01
CA TRP A 42 -18.93 -4.55 14.00
C TRP A 42 -17.94 -5.72 13.85
N ARG A 43 -18.40 -6.98 13.93
CA ARG A 43 -17.61 -8.17 13.57
C ARG A 43 -17.19 -8.14 12.09
N TRP A 44 -17.88 -7.41 11.21
CA TRP A 44 -17.37 -7.21 9.85
C TRP A 44 -16.07 -6.39 9.84
N ILE A 45 -15.87 -5.44 10.77
CA ILE A 45 -14.58 -4.73 10.93
C ILE A 45 -13.47 -5.67 11.43
N GLU A 46 -13.81 -6.70 12.20
CA GLU A 46 -12.87 -7.77 12.55
C GLU A 46 -12.59 -8.70 11.35
N ARG A 47 -13.58 -8.92 10.47
CA ARG A 47 -13.40 -9.57 9.16
C ARG A 47 -12.62 -8.70 8.17
N LEU A 48 -12.45 -7.39 8.40
CA LEU A 48 -11.61 -6.53 7.55
C LEU A 48 -10.11 -6.83 7.68
N PHE A 49 -9.68 -7.31 8.85
CA PHE A 49 -8.31 -7.70 9.16
C PHE A 49 -8.31 -9.10 9.77
N PRO A 50 -8.52 -10.17 8.96
CA PRO A 50 -8.31 -11.51 9.48
C PRO A 50 -6.88 -11.59 10.01
N LYS A 51 -6.71 -12.13 11.24
CA LYS A 51 -5.37 -12.43 11.78
C LYS A 51 -4.62 -13.19 10.69
N GLN A 52 -3.54 -12.61 10.14
CA GLN A 52 -2.62 -13.36 9.30
C GLN A 52 -2.26 -14.63 10.08
N LYS A 53 -2.57 -15.79 9.50
CA LYS A 53 -1.97 -17.04 9.97
C LYS A 53 -0.48 -16.89 9.73
N VAL A 54 0.25 -16.48 10.76
CA VAL A 54 1.69 -16.66 10.81
C VAL A 54 1.93 -18.16 10.75
N VAL A 55 2.41 -18.62 9.60
CA VAL A 55 2.91 -19.99 9.46
C VAL A 55 4.25 -20.03 10.21
N GLY A 56 4.25 -20.69 11.36
CA GLY A 56 5.43 -21.28 11.96
C GLY A 56 6.20 -20.43 12.98
N SER A 57 5.81 -20.53 14.25
CA SER A 57 6.65 -20.98 15.38
C SER A 57 6.04 -20.51 16.70
N THR A 58 5.59 -21.47 17.51
CA THR A 58 5.19 -21.24 18.90
C THR A 58 6.38 -20.77 19.73
N PRO A 59 6.14 -19.89 20.70
CA PRO A 59 6.42 -20.31 22.07
C PRO A 59 5.25 -20.05 23.02
N THR A 60 4.95 -21.10 23.77
CA THR A 60 4.30 -21.07 25.08
C THR A 60 4.97 -20.04 25.99
N TRP A 61 4.19 -19.18 26.67
CA TRP A 61 4.09 -19.13 28.15
C TRP A 61 2.98 -18.14 28.57
N ARG A 62 2.37 -18.50 29.71
CA ARG A 62 1.07 -18.09 30.26
C ARG A 62 1.04 -16.62 30.75
N ALA A 63 -0.06 -15.93 30.48
CA ALA A 63 -0.48 -14.77 31.28
C ALA A 63 -1.50 -15.21 32.33
N VAL A 64 -1.15 -14.98 33.60
CA VAL A 64 -1.97 -15.18 34.79
C VAL A 64 -3.13 -14.18 34.78
N LEU A 65 -4.36 -14.66 34.74
CA LEU A 65 -5.57 -13.86 34.96
C LEU A 65 -5.95 -13.95 36.44
N LEU A 66 -5.64 -12.90 37.20
CA LEU A 66 -6.24 -12.61 38.50
C LEU A 66 -7.69 -12.21 38.27
N CYS A 67 -8.60 -13.14 38.51
CA CYS A 67 -10.04 -12.91 38.50
C CYS A 67 -10.46 -12.51 39.91
N SER A 68 -10.78 -11.23 40.12
CA SER A 68 -11.46 -10.77 41.33
C SER A 68 -12.96 -11.00 41.21
N THR A 69 -13.44 -11.98 41.96
CA THR A 69 -14.84 -12.29 42.28
C THR A 69 -15.53 -11.16 43.05
N VAL A 70 -16.75 -10.76 42.62
CA VAL A 70 -17.91 -10.48 43.50
C VAL A 70 -19.21 -10.77 42.70
N ARG A 71 -19.82 -11.95 42.90
CA ARG A 71 -21.18 -12.25 43.43
C ARG A 71 -22.27 -11.21 43.09
N GLY A 72 -23.47 -11.56 42.61
CA GLY A 72 -24.04 -12.87 42.30
C GLY A 72 -25.56 -12.80 42.02
N ARG A 73 -26.10 -13.98 41.64
CA ARG A 73 -27.52 -14.43 41.64
C ARG A 73 -28.47 -13.70 40.66
N THR A 74 -29.33 -14.36 39.88
CA THR A 74 -30.08 -15.63 40.06
C THR A 74 -30.34 -16.37 38.73
N GLU A 75 -30.59 -17.67 38.85
CA GLU A 75 -30.89 -18.70 37.84
C GLU A 75 -32.28 -18.64 37.18
N ARG A 76 -32.46 -19.52 36.16
CA ARG A 76 -33.66 -20.02 35.44
C ARG A 76 -33.99 -19.20 34.16
N GLU A 77 -34.24 -19.75 32.97
CA GLU A 77 -34.86 -21.01 32.49
C GLU A 77 -34.18 -21.40 31.15
N LYS A 78 -33.77 -22.66 30.91
CA LYS A 78 -34.49 -23.80 30.28
C LYS A 78 -35.12 -23.54 28.89
N ASP A 79 -34.50 -24.19 27.90
CA ASP A 79 -35.03 -24.85 26.69
C ASP A 79 -36.31 -24.34 26.01
N CYS A 80 -36.20 -24.00 24.72
CA CYS A 80 -37.18 -24.39 23.70
C CYS A 80 -36.61 -24.29 22.26
N TYR A 81 -36.55 -25.47 21.64
CA TYR A 81 -36.85 -25.84 20.25
C TYR A 81 -36.00 -25.41 19.04
N GLU A 82 -35.63 -26.48 18.32
CA GLU A 82 -35.13 -26.62 16.95
C GLU A 82 -36.15 -26.23 15.86
N SER A 83 -35.62 -26.23 14.62
CA SER A 83 -36.29 -26.34 13.31
C SER A 83 -36.74 -24.99 12.70
N VAL A 84 -36.54 -24.65 11.42
CA VAL A 84 -36.61 -25.41 10.17
C VAL A 84 -35.74 -24.76 9.05
N SER A 85 -35.39 -25.65 8.12
CA SER A 85 -34.69 -25.62 6.83
C SER A 85 -34.61 -24.38 5.91
N LEU A 86 -33.45 -24.35 5.23
CA LEU A 86 -33.23 -24.11 3.80
C LEU A 86 -34.47 -24.14 2.89
N SER A 87 -34.55 -23.14 2.01
CA SER A 87 -35.18 -23.25 0.69
C SER A 87 -34.25 -22.67 -0.37
N SER A 88 -33.78 -23.56 -1.24
CA SER A 88 -33.21 -23.36 -2.56
C SER A 88 -34.14 -22.59 -3.50
N MET A 89 -33.57 -21.82 -4.43
CA MET A 89 -34.23 -21.47 -5.69
C MET A 89 -33.22 -21.57 -6.85
N GLU A 90 -33.64 -22.39 -7.81
CA GLU A 90 -33.01 -22.86 -9.06
C GLU A 90 -32.89 -21.75 -10.12
N LEU A 91 -31.76 -21.71 -10.85
CA LEU A 91 -31.56 -22.12 -12.26
C LEU A 91 -32.51 -21.51 -13.30
N GLY A 92 -31.90 -20.79 -14.25
CA GLY A 92 -32.40 -20.59 -15.61
C GLY A 92 -31.27 -20.89 -16.59
N ALA A 93 -31.38 -22.02 -17.28
CA ALA A 93 -30.52 -22.40 -18.40
C ALA A 93 -31.19 -22.01 -19.72
N SER A 94 -30.38 -21.64 -20.72
CA SER A 94 -30.75 -21.81 -22.13
C SER A 94 -29.57 -22.36 -22.92
N SER A 95 -29.89 -23.42 -23.64
CA SER A 95 -29.11 -24.37 -24.43
C SER A 95 -28.56 -23.85 -25.76
N SER A 96 -27.43 -24.44 -26.20
CA SER A 96 -27.33 -25.07 -27.53
C SER A 96 -26.18 -26.07 -27.57
N ALA A 97 -26.54 -27.35 -27.72
CA ALA A 97 -25.67 -28.49 -28.04
C ALA A 97 -25.14 -28.38 -29.49
N LEU A 98 -24.07 -29.07 -29.92
CA LEU A 98 -24.08 -30.49 -30.28
C LEU A 98 -22.68 -31.00 -30.72
N LEU A 99 -22.37 -32.23 -30.27
CA LEU A 99 -21.67 -33.37 -30.96
C LEU A 99 -20.19 -33.20 -31.32
N ASN A 100 -19.29 -34.20 -31.26
CA ASN A 100 -19.29 -35.65 -30.97
C ASN A 100 -17.79 -36.01 -30.75
N ASP A 101 -17.36 -36.71 -29.70
CA ASP A 101 -17.45 -38.14 -29.37
C ASP A 101 -16.25 -39.00 -29.83
N SER A 102 -15.97 -40.04 -29.04
CA SER A 102 -15.05 -41.20 -29.24
C SER A 102 -13.55 -41.03 -28.90
N ASN A 103 -12.85 -41.93 -28.20
CA ASN A 103 -13.17 -43.11 -27.37
C ASN A 103 -11.88 -43.46 -26.54
N PRO A 104 -11.96 -44.31 -25.50
CA PRO A 104 -10.92 -44.55 -24.49
C PRO A 104 -10.21 -45.91 -24.62
N LEU A 105 -9.00 -46.03 -24.06
CA LEU A 105 -8.28 -47.28 -23.75
C LEU A 105 -7.35 -46.96 -22.56
N CYS A 106 -7.40 -47.57 -21.36
CA CYS A 106 -7.40 -48.97 -20.90
C CYS A 106 -6.11 -49.23 -20.08
N VAL A 107 -6.31 -49.62 -18.80
CA VAL A 107 -5.60 -50.68 -18.03
C VAL A 107 -4.06 -50.57 -17.89
N GLY A 108 -3.41 -50.65 -16.72
CA GLY A 108 -3.78 -51.04 -15.37
C GLY A 108 -2.53 -51.46 -14.55
N ARG A 109 -2.78 -51.82 -13.27
CA ARG A 109 -1.92 -52.51 -12.28
C ARG A 109 -0.84 -51.69 -11.55
N SER A 110 -1.05 -51.39 -10.25
CA SER A 110 -0.63 -52.15 -9.03
C SER A 110 0.82 -51.79 -8.62
N ALA A 111 1.15 -51.32 -7.40
CA ALA A 111 0.81 -51.91 -6.10
C ALA A 111 1.10 -50.97 -4.88
N LYS A 112 0.30 -51.17 -3.81
CA LYS A 112 0.60 -51.19 -2.35
C LYS A 112 1.36 -50.03 -1.63
N LEU A 113 0.61 -49.30 -0.78
CA LEU A 113 0.76 -48.95 0.69
C LEU A 113 2.16 -48.93 1.38
N PRO A 114 2.36 -48.33 2.59
CA PRO A 114 1.80 -47.15 3.27
C PRO A 114 2.86 -46.24 4.01
N VAL A 115 2.48 -44.98 4.32
CA VAL A 115 2.69 -44.19 5.55
C VAL A 115 3.99 -44.29 6.43
N PHE A 116 4.56 -43.09 6.71
CA PHE A 116 5.42 -42.61 7.84
C PHE A 116 6.97 -42.79 7.87
N ARG A 117 7.60 -41.64 8.19
CA ARG A 117 8.96 -41.36 8.72
C ARG A 117 10.13 -41.21 7.72
N ALA A 118 10.57 -39.97 7.51
CA ALA A 118 11.89 -39.45 7.90
C ALA A 118 12.22 -38.15 7.16
N LEU A 119 11.87 -36.99 7.71
CA LEU A 119 12.46 -35.70 7.35
C LEU A 119 12.93 -35.03 8.63
N ALA A 120 14.05 -35.54 9.14
CA ALA A 120 14.87 -34.93 10.17
C ALA A 120 16.34 -35.23 9.84
N ALA A 121 16.84 -34.59 8.79
CA ALA A 121 18.27 -34.45 8.49
C ALA A 121 18.42 -33.31 7.48
N LEU A 122 19.45 -32.47 7.66
CA LEU A 122 19.80 -31.27 6.88
C LEU A 122 19.17 -29.94 7.33
N ARG A 123 19.35 -29.61 8.61
CA ARG A 123 19.62 -28.23 9.06
C ARG A 123 20.75 -28.29 10.08
N ALA A 124 21.98 -28.40 9.59
CA ALA A 124 23.19 -28.29 10.40
C ALA A 124 24.39 -27.90 9.53
N SER A 125 24.54 -26.59 9.30
CA SER A 125 25.82 -25.90 9.20
C SER A 125 25.52 -24.39 9.08
N TRP A 126 26.48 -23.56 9.47
CA TRP A 126 26.49 -22.08 9.50
C TRP A 126 26.30 -21.41 10.88
N ASN A 127 27.49 -21.10 11.43
CA ASN A 127 27.93 -20.07 12.39
C ASN A 127 27.54 -20.11 13.88
N PRO A 128 28.53 -20.30 14.77
CA PRO A 128 28.60 -19.60 16.04
C PRO A 128 29.41 -18.32 15.87
N LEU A 129 28.92 -17.19 16.39
CA LEU A 129 29.65 -16.27 17.25
C LEU A 129 28.79 -15.03 17.53
N ILE A 130 28.91 -14.56 18.78
CA ILE A 130 28.31 -13.36 19.39
C ILE A 130 26.92 -13.59 20.03
N GLN A 131 26.96 -14.18 21.23
CA GLN A 131 25.93 -14.03 22.27
C GLN A 131 26.18 -12.71 23.03
N PHE A 132 25.15 -11.86 23.14
CA PHE A 132 25.08 -10.82 24.17
C PHE A 132 24.16 -11.30 25.29
N SER A 133 24.73 -11.54 26.47
CA SER A 133 23.99 -11.74 27.72
C SER A 133 23.84 -10.40 28.45
N ALA A 134 22.60 -10.00 28.74
CA ALA A 134 22.31 -8.90 29.65
C ALA A 134 22.06 -9.45 31.06
N SER A 135 22.84 -8.99 32.04
CA SER A 135 22.50 -9.13 33.48
C SER A 135 22.66 -7.77 34.16
N ALA A 136 21.63 -7.38 34.91
CA ALA A 136 21.57 -6.16 35.70
C ALA A 136 22.42 -6.26 36.98
N ALA A 137 23.18 -5.20 37.33
CA ALA A 137 23.36 -4.72 38.72
C ALA A 137 24.24 -3.44 38.79
N GLN A 138 23.66 -2.41 39.40
CA GLN A 138 24.19 -1.43 40.36
C GLN A 138 25.63 -0.83 40.29
N ARG A 139 25.61 0.51 40.30
CA ARG A 139 26.59 1.51 40.78
C ARG A 139 27.87 1.01 41.48
N GLY A 140 29.01 1.47 40.96
CA GLY A 140 30.27 1.61 41.70
C GLY A 140 31.28 2.41 40.87
N SER A 141 31.68 3.60 41.36
CA SER A 141 32.69 4.44 40.73
C SER A 141 34.07 3.78 40.80
N CYS A 142 34.78 3.69 39.68
CA CYS A 142 36.23 3.53 39.69
C CYS A 142 36.85 4.43 38.62
N VAL A 143 37.63 5.40 39.08
CA VAL A 143 38.39 6.34 38.27
C VAL A 143 39.68 5.64 37.85
N CYS A 144 39.83 5.33 36.56
CA CYS A 144 41.12 4.96 35.98
C CYS A 144 41.59 6.12 35.10
N LYS A 145 42.52 6.93 35.64
CA LYS A 145 43.32 7.89 34.88
C LYS A 145 44.24 7.11 33.93
N ALA A 146 43.94 7.11 32.64
CA ALA A 146 44.90 6.79 31.59
C ALA A 146 45.36 8.10 30.95
N ALA A 147 46.60 8.48 31.23
CA ALA A 147 47.27 9.62 30.61
C ALA A 147 47.59 9.27 29.15
N VAL A 148 46.88 9.87 28.20
CA VAL A 148 47.25 9.84 26.79
C VAL A 148 48.33 10.90 26.59
N ARG A 149 49.55 10.46 26.31
CA ARG A 149 50.62 11.32 25.78
C ARG A 149 50.18 11.85 24.42
N SER A 150 50.21 13.16 24.27
CA SER A 150 49.95 13.88 23.03
C SER A 150 51.05 13.60 22.00
N SER A 151 50.68 12.99 20.87
CA SER A 151 51.47 13.04 19.64
C SER A 151 50.53 13.08 18.43
N SER A 152 50.47 14.24 17.78
CA SER A 152 50.10 14.49 16.38
C SER A 152 49.00 13.60 15.76
N GLY A 153 47.74 13.96 15.97
CA GLY A 153 46.60 13.34 15.30
C GLY A 153 45.38 14.24 15.02
N SER A 154 45.40 15.53 15.40
CA SER A 154 44.23 16.42 15.30
C SER A 154 43.88 16.80 13.85
N ALA A 155 44.86 16.94 12.96
CA ALA A 155 44.63 17.38 11.59
C ALA A 155 43.83 16.39 10.72
N SER A 156 43.78 15.10 11.09
CA SER A 156 43.01 14.09 10.35
C SER A 156 41.53 14.06 10.75
N LEU A 157 41.24 14.22 12.05
CA LEU A 157 39.89 14.31 12.58
C LEU A 157 39.21 15.62 12.17
N ASP A 158 39.92 16.74 12.26
CA ASP A 158 39.40 18.05 11.83
C ASP A 158 39.11 18.08 10.32
N LYS A 159 39.91 17.38 9.50
CA LYS A 159 39.71 17.28 8.05
C LYS A 159 38.54 16.36 7.70
N VAL A 160 38.34 15.26 8.42
CA VAL A 160 37.18 14.37 8.26
C VAL A 160 35.89 15.07 8.69
N MET A 161 35.92 15.83 9.80
CA MET A 161 34.77 16.63 10.25
C MET A 161 34.45 17.76 9.27
N LYS A 162 35.45 18.46 8.71
CA LYS A 162 35.24 19.45 7.65
C LYS A 162 34.63 18.86 6.38
N LEU A 163 35.12 17.70 5.93
CA LEU A 163 34.58 17.02 4.75
C LEU A 163 33.14 16.54 4.96
N SER A 164 32.80 16.09 6.19
CA SER A 164 31.42 15.73 6.51
C SER A 164 30.51 16.97 6.64
N GLU A 165 31.03 18.07 7.17
CA GLU A 165 30.32 19.36 7.23
C GLU A 165 30.08 19.92 5.83
N GLU A 166 31.08 19.91 4.96
CA GLU A 166 30.99 20.36 3.55
C GLU A 166 29.99 19.51 2.75
N ALA A 167 30.05 18.17 2.88
CA ALA A 167 29.07 17.28 2.25
C ALA A 167 27.64 17.47 2.80
N SER A 168 27.50 17.72 4.11
CA SER A 168 26.20 18.02 4.71
C SER A 168 25.64 19.37 4.25
N HIS A 169 26.50 20.37 4.07
CA HIS A 169 26.15 21.69 3.54
C HIS A 169 25.75 21.64 2.07
N GLU A 170 26.45 20.86 1.24
CA GLU A 170 26.07 20.65 -0.16
C GLU A 170 24.71 19.94 -0.27
N SER A 171 24.46 18.93 0.55
CA SER A 171 23.16 18.24 0.60
C SER A 171 22.03 19.16 1.07
N GLU A 172 22.29 20.04 2.04
CA GLU A 172 21.30 21.00 2.53
C GLU A 172 21.03 22.11 1.51
N LEU A 173 22.07 22.62 0.84
CA LEU A 173 21.95 23.58 -0.25
C LEU A 173 21.17 22.98 -1.43
N PHE A 174 21.42 21.71 -1.78
CA PHE A 174 20.66 20.99 -2.80
C PHE A 174 19.19 20.88 -2.40
N SER A 175 18.89 20.48 -1.16
CA SER A 175 17.50 20.41 -0.67
C SER A 175 16.77 21.76 -0.68
N LEU A 176 17.48 22.87 -0.45
CA LEU A 176 16.89 24.21 -0.45
C LEU A 176 16.67 24.78 -1.85
N THR A 177 17.46 24.33 -2.82
CA THR A 177 17.45 24.82 -4.21
C THR A 177 16.79 23.85 -5.20
N ALA A 178 16.35 22.69 -4.72
CA ALA A 178 15.65 21.69 -5.53
C ALA A 178 14.38 22.28 -6.17
N LEU A 179 14.23 22.05 -7.49
CA LEU A 179 13.05 22.50 -8.26
C LEU A 179 11.80 21.72 -7.85
N SER A 180 11.94 20.41 -7.69
CA SER A 180 10.86 19.56 -7.18
C SER A 180 10.80 19.68 -5.66
N PRO A 181 9.61 19.92 -5.07
CA PRO A 181 9.47 19.96 -3.63
C PRO A 181 9.65 18.59 -2.98
N LEU A 182 9.51 17.49 -3.75
CA LEU A 182 9.76 16.13 -3.28
C LEU A 182 11.24 15.87 -2.98
N ASP A 183 12.14 16.50 -3.73
CA ASP A 183 13.59 16.36 -3.52
C ASP A 183 14.16 17.42 -2.57
N GLY A 184 13.37 18.46 -2.27
CA GLY A 184 13.70 19.48 -1.29
C GLY A 184 12.87 19.38 -0.01
N ARG A 185 11.89 20.29 0.13
CA ARG A 185 11.04 20.46 1.33
C ARG A 185 10.50 19.14 1.90
N TYR A 186 10.11 18.21 1.05
CA TYR A 186 9.45 16.96 1.44
C TYR A 186 10.36 15.73 1.37
N ARG A 187 11.66 15.90 1.10
CA ARG A 187 12.60 14.78 0.89
C ARG A 187 12.53 13.72 1.99
N LYS A 188 12.59 14.14 3.26
CA LYS A 188 12.51 13.25 4.43
C LYS A 188 11.22 12.42 4.51
N LYS A 189 10.15 12.84 3.83
CA LYS A 189 8.88 12.09 3.81
C LYS A 189 8.85 11.04 2.70
N VAL A 190 9.65 11.18 1.65
CA VAL A 190 9.57 10.35 0.44
C VAL A 190 10.90 9.67 0.05
N GLU A 191 11.96 9.86 0.84
CA GLU A 191 13.28 9.30 0.58
C GLU A 191 13.30 7.77 0.48
N ASP A 192 12.36 7.11 1.16
CA ASP A 192 12.16 5.65 1.08
C ASP A 192 11.91 5.15 -0.35
N LEU A 193 11.39 6.00 -1.26
CA LEU A 193 11.18 5.65 -2.66
C LEU A 193 12.47 5.75 -3.50
N ALA A 194 13.48 6.48 -3.04
CA ALA A 194 14.65 6.79 -3.83
C ALA A 194 15.51 5.58 -4.22
N PRO A 195 15.68 4.54 -3.38
CA PRO A 195 16.38 3.33 -3.80
C PRO A 195 15.73 2.64 -5.00
N TYR A 196 14.43 2.86 -5.23
CA TYR A 196 13.65 2.15 -6.24
C TYR A 196 13.29 3.02 -7.45
N LEU A 197 12.77 4.23 -7.24
CA LEU A 197 12.16 5.07 -8.29
C LEU A 197 13.03 6.25 -8.74
N SER A 198 14.32 6.23 -8.41
CA SER A 198 15.29 7.22 -8.89
C SER A 198 16.11 6.70 -10.08
N GLU A 199 16.96 7.56 -10.65
CA GLU A 199 17.96 7.16 -11.65
C GLU A 199 18.87 6.06 -11.12
N TYR A 200 19.26 6.13 -9.84
CA TYR A 200 20.03 5.08 -9.17
C TYR A 200 19.27 3.75 -9.17
N GLY A 201 17.99 3.78 -8.80
CA GLY A 201 17.13 2.59 -8.80
C GLY A 201 16.99 1.98 -10.19
N LEU A 202 16.81 2.82 -11.22
CA LEU A 202 16.76 2.36 -12.61
C LEU A 202 18.05 1.65 -13.04
N ILE A 203 19.22 2.24 -12.74
CA ILE A 203 20.52 1.61 -13.04
C ILE A 203 20.67 0.29 -12.27
N TYR A 204 20.33 0.29 -10.98
CA TYR A 204 20.38 -0.90 -10.13
C TYR A 204 19.55 -2.05 -10.71
N PHE A 205 18.28 -1.81 -11.05
CA PHE A 205 17.44 -2.87 -11.60
C PHE A 205 17.85 -3.30 -13.01
N ARG A 206 18.44 -2.42 -13.83
CA ARG A 206 19.07 -2.83 -15.10
C ARG A 206 20.23 -3.79 -14.87
N VAL A 207 21.10 -3.50 -13.90
CA VAL A 207 22.20 -4.39 -13.48
C VAL A 207 21.65 -5.74 -13.01
N VAL A 208 20.58 -5.75 -12.20
CA VAL A 208 19.92 -6.99 -11.75
C VAL A 208 19.47 -7.83 -12.95
N VAL A 209 18.78 -7.23 -13.92
CA VAL A 209 18.24 -7.95 -15.08
C VAL A 209 19.35 -8.51 -15.96
N GLU A 210 20.39 -7.72 -16.25
CA GLU A 210 21.55 -8.16 -17.05
C GLU A 210 22.28 -9.34 -16.42
N ILE A 211 22.57 -9.25 -15.11
CA ILE A 211 23.24 -10.33 -14.38
C ILE A 211 22.37 -11.58 -14.35
N LYS A 212 21.07 -11.44 -14.06
CA LYS A 212 20.13 -12.57 -14.03
C LYS A 212 19.97 -13.19 -15.42
N TRP A 213 20.05 -12.40 -16.49
CA TRP A 213 20.01 -12.93 -17.85
C TRP A 213 21.24 -13.77 -18.17
N LEU A 214 22.44 -13.28 -17.85
CA LEU A 214 23.68 -14.05 -18.02
C LEU A 214 23.66 -15.36 -17.23
N LEU A 215 23.15 -15.33 -15.99
CA LEU A 215 22.95 -16.53 -15.18
C LEU A 215 21.97 -17.50 -15.86
N LYS A 216 20.85 -17.01 -16.40
CA LYS A 216 19.87 -17.86 -17.12
C LYS A 216 20.47 -18.48 -18.38
N LEU A 217 21.30 -17.76 -19.13
CA LEU A 217 22.01 -18.31 -20.30
C LEU A 217 22.91 -19.49 -19.91
N SER A 218 23.59 -19.42 -18.77
CA SER A 218 24.43 -20.52 -18.26
C SER A 218 23.66 -21.80 -17.89
N GLU A 219 22.35 -21.69 -17.72
CA GLU A 219 21.45 -22.81 -17.41
C GLU A 219 20.91 -23.51 -18.67
N ILE A 220 21.17 -22.95 -19.86
CA ILE A 220 20.69 -23.48 -21.14
C ILE A 220 21.80 -24.34 -21.77
N PRO A 221 21.67 -25.69 -21.78
CA PRO A 221 22.73 -26.57 -22.26
C PRO A 221 23.16 -26.35 -23.72
N GLU A 222 22.24 -25.86 -24.55
CA GLU A 222 22.46 -25.59 -25.97
C GLU A 222 23.35 -24.35 -26.21
N VAL A 223 23.51 -23.45 -25.24
CA VAL A 223 24.39 -22.28 -25.30
C VAL A 223 25.78 -22.67 -24.79
N VAL A 224 26.51 -23.44 -25.61
CA VAL A 224 27.78 -24.08 -25.21
C VAL A 224 28.89 -23.09 -24.84
N GLU A 225 28.83 -21.87 -25.39
CA GLU A 225 29.76 -20.79 -25.10
C GLU A 225 29.62 -20.26 -23.66
N VAL A 226 28.44 -20.43 -23.04
CA VAL A 226 28.16 -20.05 -21.66
C VAL A 226 27.92 -21.31 -20.83
N PRO A 227 28.97 -22.00 -20.38
CA PRO A 227 28.80 -23.18 -19.54
C PRO A 227 28.18 -22.80 -18.19
N SER A 228 27.55 -23.78 -17.54
CA SER A 228 26.96 -23.57 -16.22
C SER A 228 28.00 -23.08 -15.21
N PHE A 229 27.70 -21.95 -14.58
CA PHE A 229 28.62 -21.30 -13.66
C PHE A 229 28.89 -22.14 -12.41
N SER A 230 30.15 -22.12 -11.96
CA SER A 230 30.54 -22.61 -10.64
C SER A 230 29.81 -21.85 -9.52
N SER A 231 29.78 -22.43 -8.30
CA SER A 231 29.21 -21.74 -7.14
C SER A 231 29.92 -20.41 -6.84
N ASP A 232 31.22 -20.33 -7.11
CA ASP A 232 32.04 -19.14 -6.92
C ASP A 232 31.63 -18.02 -7.89
N ALA A 233 31.54 -18.33 -9.19
CA ALA A 233 31.08 -17.37 -10.20
C ALA A 233 29.64 -16.89 -9.96
N ARG A 234 28.73 -17.81 -9.55
CA ARG A 234 27.36 -17.43 -9.20
C ARG A 234 27.33 -16.49 -7.99
N SER A 235 28.06 -16.83 -6.91
CA SER A 235 28.14 -15.98 -5.73
C SER A 235 28.78 -14.62 -6.03
N TYR A 236 29.78 -14.56 -6.91
CA TYR A 236 30.37 -13.30 -7.35
C TYR A 236 29.35 -12.39 -8.06
N LEU A 237 28.58 -12.93 -9.01
CA LEU A 237 27.53 -12.19 -9.72
C LEU A 237 26.40 -11.75 -8.78
N GLU A 238 26.02 -12.57 -7.82
CA GLU A 238 25.02 -12.22 -6.80
C GLU A 238 25.54 -11.14 -5.84
N GLU A 239 26.82 -11.21 -5.44
CA GLU A 239 27.45 -10.19 -4.60
C GLU A 239 27.50 -8.84 -5.32
N LEU A 240 27.77 -8.81 -6.63
CA LEU A 240 27.71 -7.56 -7.42
C LEU A 240 26.34 -6.87 -7.36
N ILE A 241 25.26 -7.64 -7.27
CA ILE A 241 23.92 -7.10 -7.06
C ILE A 241 23.79 -6.57 -5.62
N CYS A 242 24.16 -7.37 -4.62
CA CYS A 242 24.02 -7.01 -3.21
C CYS A 242 24.88 -5.80 -2.79
N SER A 243 26.08 -5.67 -3.37
CA SER A 243 27.04 -4.63 -3.04
C SER A 243 26.95 -3.40 -3.96
N PHE A 244 25.98 -3.35 -4.88
CA PHE A 244 25.84 -2.23 -5.81
C PHE A 244 25.67 -0.92 -5.05
N SER A 245 26.48 0.08 -5.38
CA SER A 245 26.59 1.33 -4.63
C SER A 245 26.38 2.57 -5.48
N VAL A 246 26.22 3.74 -4.84
CA VAL A 246 26.12 5.03 -5.54
C VAL A 246 27.37 5.32 -6.39
N ASN A 247 28.54 4.85 -5.96
CA ASN A 247 29.78 5.01 -6.73
C ASN A 247 29.74 4.21 -8.04
N ASP A 248 29.15 3.02 -8.01
CA ASP A 248 28.95 2.20 -9.20
C ASP A 248 27.96 2.85 -10.17
N ALA A 249 26.86 3.42 -9.67
CA ALA A 249 25.95 4.20 -10.49
C ALA A 249 26.64 5.42 -11.13
N LEU A 250 27.53 6.12 -10.39
CA LEU A 250 28.33 7.21 -10.94
C LEU A 250 29.32 6.72 -12.02
N GLU A 251 29.88 5.53 -11.88
CA GLU A 251 30.72 4.89 -12.90
C GLU A 251 29.92 4.61 -14.18
N VAL A 252 28.71 4.05 -14.07
CA VAL A 252 27.80 3.89 -15.20
C VAL A 252 27.53 5.24 -15.89
N LYS A 253 27.23 6.31 -15.12
CA LYS A 253 27.02 7.65 -15.73
C LYS A 253 28.27 8.22 -16.41
N LYS A 254 29.49 7.86 -15.96
CA LYS A 254 30.73 8.26 -16.65
C LYS A 254 30.84 7.57 -18.01
N ILE A 255 30.53 6.28 -18.09
CA ILE A 255 30.51 5.52 -19.35
C ILE A 255 29.40 6.04 -20.27
N GLU A 256 28.23 6.38 -19.72
CA GLU A 256 27.11 6.96 -20.47
C GLU A 256 27.49 8.28 -21.15
N LYS A 257 28.31 9.13 -20.53
CA LYS A 257 28.79 10.37 -21.17
C LYS A 257 29.56 10.14 -22.47
N VAL A 258 30.19 8.98 -22.61
CA VAL A 258 30.94 8.62 -23.83
C VAL A 258 30.02 7.92 -24.83
N THR A 259 29.18 6.99 -24.36
CA THR A 259 28.32 6.17 -25.22
C THR A 259 27.05 6.87 -25.67
N ASN A 260 26.61 7.90 -24.94
CA ASN A 260 25.30 8.56 -25.08
C ASN A 260 24.12 7.57 -25.09
N HIS A 261 24.28 6.43 -24.40
CA HIS A 261 23.28 5.37 -24.31
C HIS A 261 23.37 4.68 -22.94
N ASP A 262 22.32 4.81 -22.14
CA ASP A 262 22.29 4.38 -20.75
C ASP A 262 22.37 2.86 -20.54
N VAL A 263 21.60 2.05 -21.29
CA VAL A 263 21.69 0.57 -21.18
C VAL A 263 23.04 0.04 -21.65
N LYS A 264 23.60 0.59 -22.74
CA LYS A 264 24.94 0.20 -23.19
C LYS A 264 26.02 0.54 -22.16
N ALA A 265 25.86 1.63 -21.42
CA ALA A 265 26.76 1.96 -20.32
C ALA A 265 26.70 0.93 -19.19
N VAL A 266 25.53 0.35 -18.89
CA VAL A 266 25.40 -0.75 -17.93
C VAL A 266 26.12 -2.00 -18.43
N GLU A 267 25.97 -2.36 -19.70
CA GLU A 267 26.69 -3.50 -20.28
C GLU A 267 28.21 -3.34 -20.13
N TYR A 268 28.76 -2.18 -20.51
CA TYR A 268 30.20 -1.93 -20.37
C TYR A 268 30.66 -1.91 -18.92
N PHE A 269 29.88 -1.32 -18.02
CA PHE A 269 30.16 -1.36 -16.59
C PHE A 269 30.28 -2.81 -16.08
N LEU A 270 29.34 -3.68 -16.46
CA LEU A 270 29.37 -5.08 -16.05
C LEU A 270 30.57 -5.82 -16.65
N LYS A 271 30.89 -5.57 -17.92
CA LYS A 271 32.09 -6.11 -18.56
C LYS A 271 33.36 -5.72 -17.80
N GLU A 272 33.51 -4.44 -17.44
CA GLU A 272 34.66 -3.94 -16.69
C GLU A 272 34.78 -4.55 -15.29
N LYS A 273 33.68 -4.62 -14.52
CA LYS A 273 33.69 -5.24 -13.18
C LYS A 273 34.08 -6.72 -13.24
N CYS A 274 33.59 -7.44 -14.24
CA CYS A 274 33.79 -8.89 -14.36
C CYS A 274 35.15 -9.30 -14.95
N LEU A 275 36.01 -8.37 -15.35
CA LEU A 275 37.37 -8.68 -15.85
C LEU A 275 38.21 -9.46 -14.84
N SER A 276 37.94 -9.27 -13.54
CA SER A 276 38.68 -9.90 -12.44
C SER A 276 38.34 -11.37 -12.22
N HIS A 277 37.21 -11.86 -12.75
CA HIS A 277 36.74 -13.23 -12.51
C HIS A 277 37.05 -14.15 -13.69
N PRO A 278 37.93 -15.18 -13.55
CA PRO A 278 38.44 -15.97 -14.69
C PRO A 278 37.38 -16.70 -15.51
N GLU A 279 36.29 -17.14 -14.86
CA GLU A 279 35.18 -17.85 -15.50
C GLU A 279 34.31 -16.91 -16.34
N ILE A 280 33.91 -15.77 -15.76
CA ILE A 280 33.02 -14.79 -16.38
C ILE A 280 33.74 -14.01 -17.49
N LEU A 281 35.05 -13.77 -17.33
CA LEU A 281 35.91 -13.16 -18.33
C LEU A 281 35.80 -13.84 -19.72
N LYS A 282 35.54 -15.14 -19.77
CA LYS A 282 35.43 -15.91 -21.03
C LYS A 282 34.12 -15.65 -21.77
N VAL A 283 33.11 -15.13 -21.09
CA VAL A 283 31.73 -14.98 -21.58
C VAL A 283 31.24 -13.54 -21.51
N LEU A 284 32.14 -12.55 -21.42
CA LEU A 284 31.77 -11.14 -21.30
C LEU A 284 30.87 -10.65 -22.44
N GLU A 285 31.08 -11.15 -23.66
CA GLU A 285 30.27 -10.78 -24.82
C GLU A 285 28.83 -11.35 -24.78
N PHE A 286 28.51 -12.19 -23.79
CA PHE A 286 27.15 -12.67 -23.54
C PHE A 286 26.35 -11.78 -22.58
N PHE A 287 26.96 -10.77 -21.96
CA PHE A 287 26.16 -9.68 -21.38
C PHE A 287 25.33 -9.02 -22.49
N HIS A 288 24.06 -8.75 -22.20
CA HIS A 288 23.11 -8.23 -23.18
C HIS A 288 22.88 -9.13 -24.42
N PHE A 289 23.24 -10.43 -24.36
CA PHE A 289 23.12 -11.32 -25.52
C PHE A 289 21.69 -11.36 -26.07
N ALA A 290 21.58 -11.08 -27.38
CA ALA A 290 20.35 -11.05 -28.18
C ALA A 290 19.24 -10.11 -27.66
N CYS A 291 19.53 -9.31 -26.64
CA CYS A 291 18.62 -8.35 -26.04
C CYS A 291 18.49 -7.09 -26.88
N THR A 292 17.38 -6.39 -26.70
CA THR A 292 17.30 -4.94 -26.96
C THR A 292 17.27 -4.18 -25.65
N SER A 293 17.62 -2.89 -25.66
CA SER A 293 17.56 -2.02 -24.48
C SER A 293 16.22 -2.12 -23.72
N GLU A 294 15.13 -2.28 -24.47
CA GLU A 294 13.80 -2.42 -23.89
C GLU A 294 13.51 -3.76 -23.24
N ASP A 295 14.21 -4.85 -23.56
CA ASP A 295 14.13 -6.09 -22.78
C ASP A 295 14.63 -5.85 -21.33
N ILE A 296 15.62 -4.98 -21.16
CA ILE A 296 16.17 -4.62 -19.85
C ILE A 296 15.30 -3.56 -19.17
N ASN A 297 14.93 -2.49 -19.89
CA ASN A 297 14.20 -1.36 -19.32
C ASN A 297 12.82 -1.75 -18.79
N ASN A 298 12.03 -2.50 -19.56
CA ASN A 298 10.67 -2.85 -19.14
C ASN A 298 10.69 -3.71 -17.84
N LEU A 299 11.62 -4.67 -17.76
CA LEU A 299 11.78 -5.52 -16.59
C LEU A 299 12.30 -4.71 -15.40
N ALA A 300 13.24 -3.79 -15.63
CA ALA A 300 13.72 -2.88 -14.61
C ALA A 300 12.57 -2.00 -14.07
N HIS A 301 11.76 -1.39 -14.93
CA HIS A 301 10.61 -0.59 -14.51
C HIS A 301 9.54 -1.40 -13.76
N ALA A 302 9.27 -2.64 -14.19
CA ALA A 302 8.35 -3.53 -13.51
C ALA A 302 8.87 -3.91 -12.11
N LEU A 303 10.17 -4.19 -11.96
CA LEU A 303 10.81 -4.45 -10.67
C LEU A 303 10.84 -3.20 -9.77
N MET A 304 11.16 -2.03 -10.33
CA MET A 304 11.11 -0.75 -9.63
C MET A 304 9.72 -0.51 -9.02
N LEU A 305 8.66 -0.71 -9.80
CA LEU A 305 7.28 -0.62 -9.32
C LEU A 305 7.00 -1.68 -8.26
N LYS A 306 7.33 -2.94 -8.53
CA LYS A 306 7.07 -4.06 -7.60
C LYS A 306 7.66 -3.79 -6.21
N GLU A 307 8.94 -3.46 -6.14
CA GLU A 307 9.66 -3.25 -4.89
C GLU A 307 9.20 -1.96 -4.20
N ALA A 308 9.04 -0.84 -4.93
CA ALA A 308 8.52 0.40 -4.34
C ALA A 308 7.11 0.23 -3.76
N LEU A 309 6.26 -0.56 -4.43
CA LEU A 309 4.93 -0.85 -3.95
C LEU A 309 4.96 -1.70 -2.69
N ASN A 310 5.67 -2.83 -2.71
CA ASN A 310 5.69 -3.79 -1.61
C ASN A 310 6.37 -3.24 -0.35
N GLU A 311 7.49 -2.56 -0.53
CA GLU A 311 8.33 -2.11 0.59
C GLU A 311 7.89 -0.76 1.17
N VAL A 312 7.25 0.10 0.36
CA VAL A 312 6.96 1.49 0.77
C VAL A 312 5.49 1.84 0.67
N VAL A 313 4.89 1.78 -0.52
CA VAL A 313 3.58 2.41 -0.76
C VAL A 313 2.45 1.62 -0.11
N VAL A 314 2.40 0.30 -0.34
CA VAL A 314 1.35 -0.58 0.16
C VAL A 314 1.31 -0.63 1.70
N PRO A 315 2.44 -0.76 2.42
CA PRO A 315 2.44 -0.69 3.88
C PRO A 315 1.82 0.60 4.42
N VAL A 316 2.12 1.75 3.82
CA VAL A 316 1.55 3.04 4.24
C VAL A 316 0.05 3.14 3.94
N MET A 317 -0.42 2.55 2.84
CA MET A 317 -1.85 2.44 2.56
C MET A 317 -2.56 1.56 3.61
N ASP A 318 -1.94 0.44 4.00
CA ASP A 318 -2.48 -0.46 5.03
C ASP A 318 -2.53 0.23 6.40
N ASP A 319 -1.50 1.03 6.74
CA ASP A 319 -1.49 1.87 7.94
C ASP A 319 -2.59 2.93 7.93
N MET A 320 -2.82 3.59 6.78
CA MET A 320 -3.93 4.54 6.59
C MET A 320 -5.29 3.88 6.85
N ILE A 321 -5.54 2.74 6.19
CA ILE A 321 -6.79 1.99 6.35
C ILE A 321 -6.97 1.57 7.81
N LYS A 322 -5.91 1.09 8.47
CA LYS A 322 -5.93 0.69 9.88
C LYS A 322 -6.21 1.86 10.82
N ALA A 323 -5.63 3.04 10.56
CA ALA A 323 -5.88 4.24 11.35
C ALA A 323 -7.35 4.66 11.28
N ILE A 324 -7.92 4.71 10.06
CA ILE A 324 -9.34 5.05 9.85
C ILE A 324 -10.26 3.97 10.45
N CYS A 325 -9.92 2.70 10.32
CA CYS A 325 -10.66 1.61 10.97
C CYS A 325 -10.65 1.73 12.50
N THR A 326 -9.53 2.16 13.08
CA THR A 326 -9.41 2.37 14.52
C THR A 326 -10.31 3.53 14.96
N MET A 327 -10.30 4.64 14.21
CA MET A 327 -11.24 5.75 14.43
C MET A 327 -12.69 5.29 14.34
N ALA A 328 -13.02 4.45 13.35
CA ALA A 328 -14.35 3.89 13.18
C ALA A 328 -14.81 3.09 14.41
N LYS A 329 -13.97 2.16 14.89
CA LYS A 329 -14.27 1.31 16.06
C LYS A 329 -14.41 2.13 17.34
N VAL A 330 -13.44 3.00 17.64
CA VAL A 330 -13.42 3.79 18.88
C VAL A 330 -14.62 4.72 18.95
N ASN A 331 -15.04 5.27 17.82
CA ASN A 331 -16.12 6.27 17.76
C ASN A 331 -17.47 5.70 17.28
N ALA A 332 -17.61 4.37 17.22
CA ALA A 332 -18.81 3.65 16.76
C ALA A 332 -20.12 4.10 17.43
N HIS A 333 -20.02 4.49 18.71
CA HIS A 333 -21.15 4.84 19.57
C HIS A 333 -21.46 6.34 19.61
N ILE A 334 -20.64 7.18 18.95
CA ILE A 334 -20.77 8.64 19.02
C ILE A 334 -21.78 9.10 17.97
N SER A 335 -23.00 9.42 18.41
CA SER A 335 -24.04 9.98 17.54
C SER A 335 -23.62 11.32 16.94
N MET A 336 -23.92 11.50 15.67
CA MET A 336 -23.58 12.67 14.87
C MET A 336 -24.80 13.14 14.09
N LEU A 337 -25.01 14.46 14.03
CA LEU A 337 -25.99 15.05 13.13
C LEU A 337 -25.44 14.96 11.71
N SER A 338 -26.09 14.20 10.83
CA SER A 338 -25.66 14.11 9.44
C SER A 338 -25.99 15.41 8.69
N ARG A 339 -25.35 15.59 7.54
CA ARG A 339 -25.60 16.72 6.65
C ARG A 339 -25.78 16.26 5.21
N THR A 340 -26.91 16.58 4.62
CA THR A 340 -27.19 16.37 3.19
C THR A 340 -27.42 17.72 2.53
N HIS A 341 -26.74 18.01 1.41
CA HIS A 341 -26.68 19.37 0.84
C HIS A 341 -26.20 20.43 1.86
N GLY A 342 -25.35 20.03 2.81
CA GLY A 342 -24.92 20.86 3.93
C GLY A 342 -25.96 21.09 5.04
N GLN A 343 -27.21 20.66 4.84
CA GLN A 343 -28.33 20.86 5.77
C GLN A 343 -28.45 19.70 6.77
N PRO A 344 -28.89 19.96 8.02
CA PRO A 344 -29.17 18.91 9.01
C PRO A 344 -30.08 17.81 8.48
N ALA A 345 -29.68 16.55 8.69
CA ALA A 345 -30.44 15.36 8.28
C ALA A 345 -30.46 14.30 9.39
N SER A 346 -31.06 13.14 9.10
CA SER A 346 -31.23 12.04 10.06
C SER A 346 -29.92 11.64 10.75
N PRO A 347 -29.88 11.47 12.08
CA PRO A 347 -28.64 11.18 12.79
C PRO A 347 -27.91 9.93 12.30
N THR A 348 -26.58 9.96 12.40
CA THR A 348 -25.66 8.86 12.10
C THR A 348 -24.70 8.65 13.29
N THR A 349 -23.63 7.86 13.14
CA THR A 349 -22.52 7.83 14.09
C THR A 349 -21.21 8.21 13.41
N LEU A 350 -20.33 8.91 14.16
CA LEU A 350 -18.99 9.25 13.66
C LEU A 350 -18.25 8.00 13.20
N GLY A 351 -18.32 6.92 13.99
CA GLY A 351 -17.67 5.67 13.64
C GLY A 351 -18.18 5.06 12.33
N LYS A 352 -19.50 5.16 12.05
CA LYS A 352 -20.06 4.69 10.77
C LYS A 352 -19.55 5.53 9.59
N GLU A 353 -19.44 6.86 9.73
CA GLU A 353 -18.89 7.67 8.63
C GLU A 353 -17.41 7.36 8.35
N MET A 354 -16.60 7.14 9.40
CA MET A 354 -15.20 6.69 9.20
C MET A 354 -15.13 5.30 8.57
N ALA A 355 -16.05 4.41 8.92
CA ALA A 355 -16.10 3.05 8.38
C ALA A 355 -16.34 3.03 6.85
N ILE A 356 -17.09 3.99 6.30
CA ILE A 356 -17.31 4.11 4.86
C ILE A 356 -15.99 4.32 4.12
N PHE A 357 -15.15 5.25 4.59
CA PHE A 357 -13.85 5.52 3.99
C PHE A 357 -12.92 4.30 4.09
N ALA A 358 -12.87 3.66 5.26
CA ALA A 358 -12.07 2.45 5.45
C ALA A 358 -12.45 1.33 4.46
N VAL A 359 -13.75 1.10 4.24
CA VAL A 359 -14.22 0.07 3.29
C VAL A 359 -13.83 0.42 1.86
N ARG A 360 -14.05 1.67 1.45
CA ARG A 360 -13.72 2.17 0.11
C ARG A 360 -12.22 2.05 -0.16
N LEU A 361 -11.38 2.58 0.74
CA LEU A 361 -9.92 2.53 0.62
C LEU A 361 -9.39 1.09 0.56
N ARG A 362 -9.93 0.19 1.39
CA ARG A 362 -9.53 -1.22 1.38
C ARG A 362 -9.85 -1.90 0.05
N ARG A 363 -11.00 -1.59 -0.55
CA ARG A 363 -11.36 -2.12 -1.87
C ARG A 363 -10.34 -1.66 -2.91
N GLU A 364 -10.07 -0.37 -3.00
CA GLU A 364 -9.10 0.15 -3.99
C GLU A 364 -7.68 -0.40 -3.74
N ARG A 365 -7.26 -0.55 -2.49
CA ARG A 365 -5.99 -1.19 -2.13
C ARG A 365 -5.91 -2.66 -2.57
N HIS A 366 -7.03 -3.39 -2.53
CA HIS A 366 -7.09 -4.77 -3.01
C HIS A 366 -6.98 -4.81 -4.54
N GLU A 367 -7.73 -3.95 -5.24
CA GLU A 367 -7.66 -3.84 -6.70
C GLU A 367 -6.24 -3.52 -7.16
N ILE A 368 -5.54 -2.58 -6.52
CA ILE A 368 -4.14 -2.23 -6.82
C ILE A 368 -3.22 -3.45 -6.74
N SER A 369 -3.30 -4.25 -5.68
CA SER A 369 -2.44 -5.44 -5.55
C SER A 369 -2.89 -6.63 -6.39
N SER A 370 -4.08 -6.59 -6.99
CA SER A 370 -4.53 -7.61 -7.95
C SER A 370 -3.96 -7.38 -9.35
N VAL A 371 -3.36 -6.22 -9.63
CA VAL A 371 -2.76 -5.92 -10.92
C VAL A 371 -1.49 -6.72 -11.10
N ALA A 372 -1.49 -7.62 -12.08
CA ALA A 372 -0.30 -8.33 -12.50
C ALA A 372 0.71 -7.35 -13.13
N LEU A 373 1.91 -7.28 -12.58
CA LEU A 373 3.01 -6.49 -13.13
C LEU A 373 3.62 -7.29 -14.29
N LEU A 374 3.49 -6.76 -15.50
CA LEU A 374 3.92 -7.48 -16.70
C LEU A 374 5.39 -7.22 -17.03
N GLY A 375 6.01 -8.18 -17.68
CA GLY A 375 7.35 -8.06 -18.26
C GLY A 375 7.43 -8.78 -19.61
N LYS A 376 8.22 -8.22 -20.52
CA LYS A 376 8.53 -8.81 -21.82
C LYS A 376 10.02 -9.10 -21.96
N PHE A 377 10.33 -10.11 -22.76
CA PHE A 377 11.71 -10.44 -23.09
C PHE A 377 11.73 -11.13 -24.46
N ALA A 378 11.80 -10.36 -25.54
CA ALA A 378 11.54 -10.85 -26.89
C ALA A 378 12.39 -10.19 -28.00
N GLY A 379 13.45 -9.47 -27.62
CA GLY A 379 14.37 -8.84 -28.55
C GLY A 379 13.83 -7.56 -29.18
N ALA A 380 14.46 -7.16 -30.28
CA ALA A 380 14.32 -5.84 -30.89
C ALA A 380 12.88 -5.43 -31.26
N VAL A 381 12.05 -6.36 -31.73
CA VAL A 381 10.67 -6.05 -32.19
C VAL A 381 9.66 -7.12 -31.76
N GLY A 382 9.96 -7.87 -30.70
CA GLY A 382 9.02 -8.85 -30.13
C GLY A 382 8.98 -10.22 -30.81
N ASN A 383 9.97 -10.56 -31.63
CA ASN A 383 9.95 -11.76 -32.49
C ASN A 383 11.18 -12.66 -32.34
N TYR A 384 12.04 -12.43 -31.33
CA TYR A 384 13.20 -13.26 -31.04
C TYR A 384 14.23 -13.38 -32.19
N ASN A 385 14.27 -12.44 -33.14
CA ASN A 385 15.07 -12.58 -34.37
C ASN A 385 16.55 -12.88 -34.10
N ALA A 386 17.20 -12.09 -33.24
CA ALA A 386 18.61 -12.27 -32.91
C ALA A 386 18.87 -13.62 -32.19
N HIS A 387 17.94 -14.00 -31.32
CA HIS A 387 17.98 -15.27 -30.60
C HIS A 387 17.88 -16.46 -31.55
N LEU A 388 16.92 -16.44 -32.48
CA LEU A 388 16.68 -17.51 -33.47
C LEU A 388 17.80 -17.63 -34.50
N VAL A 389 18.44 -16.52 -34.88
CA VAL A 389 19.58 -16.55 -35.80
C VAL A 389 20.79 -17.22 -35.16
N ALA A 390 21.04 -16.95 -33.87
CA ALA A 390 22.16 -17.54 -33.15
C ALA A 390 21.90 -18.99 -32.74
N TYR A 391 20.70 -19.27 -32.23
CA TYR A 391 20.30 -20.60 -31.77
C TYR A 391 18.86 -20.93 -32.20
N PRO A 392 18.67 -21.51 -33.40
CA PRO A 392 17.34 -21.76 -33.96
C PRO A 392 16.59 -22.90 -33.25
N GLU A 393 17.31 -23.84 -32.63
CA GLU A 393 16.72 -25.03 -32.00
C GLU A 393 16.20 -24.76 -30.57
N ILE A 394 16.54 -23.61 -29.97
CA ILE A 394 16.12 -23.25 -28.61
C ILE A 394 14.71 -22.67 -28.64
N ASN A 395 13.85 -23.13 -27.74
CA ASN A 395 12.51 -22.59 -27.53
C ASN A 395 12.56 -21.27 -26.74
N TRP A 396 12.93 -20.18 -27.42
CA TRP A 396 13.06 -18.85 -26.83
C TRP A 396 11.78 -18.31 -26.15
N PRO A 397 10.56 -18.49 -26.69
CA PRO A 397 9.35 -18.10 -25.99
C PRO A 397 9.21 -18.73 -24.59
N GLN A 398 9.56 -20.02 -24.45
CA GLN A 398 9.52 -20.71 -23.17
C GLN A 398 10.62 -20.20 -22.21
N ILE A 399 11.84 -20.04 -22.70
CA ILE A 399 12.97 -19.50 -21.91
C ILE A 399 12.66 -18.08 -21.41
N SER A 400 12.11 -17.22 -22.27
CA SER A 400 11.72 -15.86 -21.91
C SER A 400 10.62 -15.83 -20.86
N LYS A 401 9.62 -16.72 -20.98
CA LYS A 401 8.57 -16.86 -19.96
C LYS A 401 9.18 -17.23 -18.61
N GLU A 402 10.01 -18.27 -18.57
CA GLU A 402 10.68 -18.71 -17.35
C GLU A 402 11.57 -17.60 -16.76
N PHE A 403 12.28 -16.86 -17.60
CA PHE A 403 13.13 -15.76 -17.17
C PHE A 403 12.31 -14.65 -16.51
N VAL A 404 11.26 -14.16 -17.16
CA VAL A 404 10.38 -13.11 -16.61
C VAL A 404 9.68 -13.57 -15.33
N GLU A 405 9.18 -14.80 -15.30
CA GLU A 405 8.53 -15.38 -14.11
C GLU A 405 9.53 -15.61 -12.95
N SER A 406 10.80 -15.89 -13.24
CA SER A 406 11.86 -16.01 -12.22
C SER A 406 12.16 -14.69 -11.49
N LEU A 407 11.88 -13.55 -12.14
CA LEU A 407 11.93 -12.21 -11.53
C LEU A 407 10.67 -11.92 -10.69
N GLY A 408 9.72 -12.86 -10.68
CA GLY A 408 8.40 -12.74 -10.04
C GLY A 408 7.52 -11.68 -10.71
N LEU A 409 7.63 -11.55 -12.02
CA LEU A 409 6.77 -10.75 -12.89
C LEU A 409 5.86 -11.69 -13.70
N SER A 410 4.79 -11.15 -14.28
CA SER A 410 3.91 -11.89 -15.19
C SER A 410 4.37 -11.72 -16.62
N PHE A 411 4.53 -12.82 -17.36
CA PHE A 411 5.04 -12.76 -18.73
C PHE A 411 4.00 -12.20 -19.72
N ASN A 412 4.40 -11.22 -20.53
CA ASN A 412 3.64 -10.72 -21.66
C ASN A 412 4.22 -11.29 -22.98
N PRO A 413 3.56 -12.28 -23.61
CA PRO A 413 4.06 -12.94 -24.81
C PRO A 413 3.89 -12.14 -26.10
N TYR A 414 3.01 -11.13 -26.13
CA TYR A 414 2.65 -10.42 -27.37
C TYR A 414 2.96 -8.94 -27.24
N VAL A 415 4.11 -8.55 -27.78
CA VAL A 415 4.67 -7.21 -27.62
C VAL A 415 5.34 -6.74 -28.90
N THR A 416 5.59 -5.43 -28.99
CA THR A 416 6.45 -4.85 -30.02
C THR A 416 7.88 -4.77 -29.47
N GLN A 417 8.59 -3.67 -29.69
CA GLN A 417 9.85 -3.43 -29.01
C GLN A 417 9.67 -3.11 -27.52
N ILE A 418 8.54 -2.52 -27.12
CA ILE A 418 8.21 -2.18 -25.72
C ILE A 418 7.20 -3.16 -25.15
N GLU A 419 7.12 -3.22 -23.82
CA GLU A 419 5.92 -3.71 -23.15
C GLU A 419 4.78 -2.70 -23.37
N THR A 420 3.55 -3.17 -23.49
CA THR A 420 2.39 -2.36 -23.90
C THR A 420 1.92 -1.33 -22.87
N HIS A 421 2.43 -1.38 -21.64
CA HIS A 421 2.14 -0.48 -20.53
C HIS A 421 0.67 -0.45 -20.05
N ASP A 422 -0.19 -1.32 -20.58
CA ASP A 422 -1.59 -1.43 -20.19
C ASP A 422 -1.76 -1.74 -18.69
N TYR A 423 -0.89 -2.59 -18.15
CA TYR A 423 -0.91 -2.92 -16.72
C TYR A 423 -0.54 -1.71 -15.87
N MET A 424 0.38 -0.85 -16.34
CA MET A 424 0.75 0.39 -15.66
C MET A 424 -0.42 1.36 -15.65
N ALA A 425 -1.13 1.52 -16.78
CA ALA A 425 -2.32 2.35 -16.85
C ALA A 425 -3.41 1.86 -15.87
N LYS A 426 -3.65 0.54 -15.81
CA LYS A 426 -4.58 -0.06 -14.83
C LYS A 426 -4.14 0.21 -13.39
N LEU A 427 -2.85 0.03 -13.10
CA LEU A 427 -2.26 0.26 -11.79
C LEU A 427 -2.43 1.74 -11.34
N PHE A 428 -2.05 2.68 -12.21
CA PHE A 428 -2.12 4.11 -11.93
C PHE A 428 -3.57 4.60 -11.78
N HIS A 429 -4.51 4.05 -12.54
CA HIS A 429 -5.94 4.29 -12.30
C HIS A 429 -6.41 3.80 -10.93
N GLY A 430 -5.92 2.64 -10.46
CA GLY A 430 -6.16 2.18 -9.09
C GLY A 430 -5.70 3.19 -8.05
N PHE A 431 -4.50 3.76 -8.22
CA PHE A 431 -3.99 4.83 -7.36
C PHE A 431 -4.86 6.09 -7.38
N ILE A 432 -5.33 6.51 -8.56
CA ILE A 432 -6.25 7.65 -8.69
C ILE A 432 -7.53 7.40 -7.88
N GLN A 433 -8.10 6.20 -7.91
CA GLN A 433 -9.30 5.88 -7.13
C GLN A 433 -9.03 5.91 -5.63
N PHE A 434 -7.92 5.33 -5.17
CA PHE A 434 -7.53 5.41 -3.76
C PHE A 434 -7.34 6.88 -3.32
N ASN A 435 -6.66 7.69 -4.13
CA ASN A 435 -6.41 9.10 -3.89
C ASN A 435 -7.71 9.92 -3.85
N ASN A 436 -8.70 9.59 -4.70
CA ASN A 436 -10.00 10.26 -4.71
C ASN A 436 -10.78 9.99 -3.42
N VAL A 437 -10.76 8.74 -2.94
CA VAL A 437 -11.39 8.38 -1.66
C VAL A 437 -10.70 9.10 -0.50
N LEU A 438 -9.36 9.23 -0.53
CA LEU A 438 -8.63 9.95 0.52
C LEU A 438 -8.85 11.47 0.44
N THR A 439 -8.95 12.04 -0.75
CA THR A 439 -9.32 13.47 -0.94
C THR A 439 -10.69 13.77 -0.34
N ASP A 440 -11.66 12.88 -0.57
CA ASP A 440 -13.00 12.95 0.01
C ASP A 440 -12.94 12.89 1.55
N PHE A 441 -12.12 11.99 2.09
CA PHE A 441 -11.86 11.91 3.54
C PHE A 441 -11.23 13.19 4.11
N ASP A 442 -10.20 13.74 3.45
CA ASP A 442 -9.50 14.95 3.89
C ASP A 442 -10.47 16.15 3.98
N ARG A 443 -11.36 16.29 2.99
CA ARG A 443 -12.40 17.34 2.96
C ARG A 443 -13.44 17.17 4.06
N ASP A 444 -13.90 15.95 4.28
CA ASP A 444 -14.87 15.66 5.34
C ASP A 444 -14.26 15.94 6.72
N ILE A 445 -13.03 15.51 6.96
CA ILE A 445 -12.30 15.79 8.21
C ILE A 445 -12.09 17.28 8.40
N TRP A 446 -11.71 18.02 7.35
CA TRP A 446 -11.63 19.47 7.38
C TRP A 446 -12.97 20.10 7.81
N GLY A 447 -14.08 19.63 7.25
CA GLY A 447 -15.43 20.06 7.61
C GLY A 447 -15.79 19.76 9.07
N TYR A 448 -15.48 18.55 9.54
CA TYR A 448 -15.69 18.17 10.94
C TYR A 448 -14.83 19.00 11.91
N ILE A 449 -13.59 19.35 11.55
CA ILE A 449 -12.75 20.25 12.35
C ILE A 449 -13.38 21.65 12.40
N SER A 450 -13.84 22.16 11.25
CA SER A 450 -14.52 23.47 11.15
C SER A 450 -15.79 23.55 12.02
N LEU A 451 -16.57 22.47 12.07
CA LEU A 451 -17.75 22.35 12.93
C LEU A 451 -17.42 22.10 14.42
N GLY A 452 -16.15 21.96 14.77
CA GLY A 452 -15.69 21.68 16.14
C GLY A 452 -16.03 20.27 16.61
N TYR A 453 -16.30 19.34 15.69
CA TYR A 453 -16.49 17.92 15.95
C TYR A 453 -15.15 17.28 16.36
N PHE A 454 -14.08 17.66 15.66
CA PHE A 454 -12.72 17.36 16.08
C PHE A 454 -12.01 18.60 16.60
N LYS A 455 -11.17 18.41 17.62
CA LYS A 455 -10.12 19.35 18.03
C LYS A 455 -8.77 18.75 17.66
N GLN A 456 -7.80 19.60 17.38
CA GLN A 456 -6.43 19.17 17.09
C GLN A 456 -5.52 19.37 18.30
N ILE A 457 -4.69 18.37 18.58
CA ILE A 457 -3.65 18.44 19.60
C ILE A 457 -2.48 19.24 19.02
N THR A 458 -2.13 20.36 19.65
CA THR A 458 -0.93 21.14 19.31
C THR A 458 0.26 20.69 20.16
N LYS A 459 1.47 20.69 19.59
CA LYS A 459 2.69 20.56 20.40
C LYS A 459 3.05 21.93 20.99
N ALA A 460 3.63 21.94 22.20
CA ALA A 460 4.12 23.17 22.81
C ALA A 460 5.18 23.82 21.89
N GLY A 461 4.96 25.09 21.50
CA GLY A 461 5.83 25.85 20.60
C GLY A 461 5.39 25.88 19.13
N GLU A 462 4.39 25.08 18.72
CA GLU A 462 3.80 25.21 17.37
C GLU A 462 2.94 26.47 17.27
N ILE A 463 3.32 27.38 16.36
CA ILE A 463 2.56 28.60 16.06
C ILE A 463 1.53 28.27 14.96
N GLY A 464 0.25 28.21 15.32
CA GLY A 464 -0.81 27.90 14.36
C GLY A 464 -1.19 29.05 13.42
N SER A 465 -0.85 30.29 13.76
CA SER A 465 -0.95 31.47 12.89
C SER A 465 0.00 32.57 13.36
N SER A 466 0.61 33.28 12.42
CA SER A 466 1.53 34.39 12.69
C SER A 466 0.88 35.56 13.45
N THR A 467 -0.44 35.72 13.36
CA THR A 467 -1.18 36.85 13.95
C THR A 467 -2.28 36.44 14.93
N MET A 468 -2.67 35.17 14.96
CA MET A 468 -3.77 34.67 15.81
C MET A 468 -3.31 33.49 16.69
N PRO A 469 -2.85 33.75 17.93
CA PRO A 469 -2.26 32.72 18.81
C PRO A 469 -3.20 31.55 19.17
N HIS A 470 -4.51 31.75 19.05
CA HIS A 470 -5.53 30.74 19.36
C HIS A 470 -5.92 29.86 18.17
N LYS A 471 -5.46 30.18 16.94
CA LYS A 471 -5.91 29.53 15.70
C LYS A 471 -5.14 28.23 15.48
N VAL A 472 -5.87 27.11 15.34
CA VAL A 472 -5.30 25.80 15.01
C VAL A 472 -5.91 25.31 13.70
N ASN A 473 -5.08 25.14 12.66
CA ASN A 473 -5.52 24.82 11.30
C ASN A 473 -5.28 23.35 10.97
N PRO A 474 -6.15 22.70 10.17
CA PRO A 474 -6.00 21.31 9.75
C PRO A 474 -4.95 21.13 8.63
N ILE A 475 -3.75 21.67 8.81
CA ILE A 475 -2.73 21.80 7.75
C ILE A 475 -2.27 20.45 7.18
N ASP A 476 -2.33 19.39 7.97
CA ASP A 476 -1.89 18.06 7.53
C ASP A 476 -2.87 17.48 6.49
N PHE A 477 -4.18 17.69 6.67
CA PHE A 477 -5.22 17.27 5.72
C PHE A 477 -5.22 18.17 4.47
N GLU A 478 -5.02 19.48 4.64
CA GLU A 478 -4.88 20.42 3.51
C GLU A 478 -3.63 20.11 2.67
N ASN A 479 -2.52 19.72 3.31
CA ASN A 479 -1.32 19.27 2.63
C ASN A 479 -1.52 17.94 1.90
N SER A 480 -2.27 17.01 2.51
CA SER A 480 -2.65 15.75 1.87
C SER A 480 -3.48 16.01 0.61
N GLU A 481 -4.62 16.71 0.74
CA GLU A 481 -5.51 17.04 -0.38
C GLU A 481 -4.77 17.68 -1.56
N GLY A 482 -3.94 18.68 -1.30
CA GLY A 482 -3.19 19.37 -2.36
C GLY A 482 -2.22 18.44 -3.11
N ASN A 483 -1.55 17.54 -2.40
CA ASN A 483 -0.63 16.58 -3.02
C ASN A 483 -1.35 15.45 -3.75
N LEU A 484 -2.53 15.01 -3.28
CA LEU A 484 -3.36 14.03 -4.00
C LEU A 484 -3.80 14.57 -5.37
N GLY A 485 -4.17 15.86 -5.44
CA GLY A 485 -4.48 16.52 -6.71
C GLY A 485 -3.31 16.51 -7.69
N LYS A 486 -2.11 16.89 -7.23
CA LYS A 486 -0.88 16.88 -8.03
C LYS A 486 -0.49 15.45 -8.47
N ALA A 487 -0.61 14.47 -7.58
CA ALA A 487 -0.37 13.07 -7.90
C ALA A 487 -1.34 12.57 -8.99
N ASN A 488 -2.64 12.82 -8.84
CA ASN A 488 -3.66 12.36 -9.78
C ASN A 488 -3.49 12.96 -11.18
N ALA A 489 -3.08 14.23 -11.28
CA ALA A 489 -2.78 14.85 -12.58
C ALA A 489 -1.65 14.09 -13.31
N GLY A 490 -0.58 13.77 -12.61
CA GLY A 490 0.54 13.01 -13.17
C GLY A 490 0.18 11.55 -13.49
N LEU A 491 -0.46 10.85 -12.55
CA LEU A 491 -0.92 9.46 -12.75
C LEU A 491 -1.87 9.34 -13.94
N SER A 492 -2.78 10.31 -14.13
CA SER A 492 -3.69 10.33 -15.26
C SER A 492 -2.93 10.51 -16.58
N TYR A 493 -1.96 11.42 -16.61
CA TYR A 493 -1.12 11.62 -17.80
C TYR A 493 -0.33 10.36 -18.15
N LEU A 494 0.33 9.72 -17.17
CA LEU A 494 1.06 8.47 -17.39
C LEU A 494 0.14 7.37 -17.95
N SER A 495 -1.04 7.20 -17.36
CA SER A 495 -2.02 6.19 -17.77
C SER A 495 -2.48 6.38 -19.22
N MET A 496 -2.64 7.63 -19.66
CA MET A 496 -3.07 7.94 -21.02
C MET A 496 -1.94 7.88 -22.04
N LYS A 497 -0.73 8.32 -21.67
CA LYS A 497 0.38 8.47 -22.60
C LYS A 497 1.16 7.18 -22.84
N LEU A 498 1.37 6.37 -21.80
CA LEU A 498 2.31 5.24 -21.90
C LEU A 498 1.86 4.16 -22.89
N PRO A 499 0.57 3.75 -22.95
CA PRO A 499 0.14 2.69 -23.88
C PRO A 499 0.12 3.10 -25.36
N ILE A 500 0.40 4.37 -25.68
CA ILE A 500 0.36 4.88 -27.05
C ILE A 500 1.80 5.11 -27.53
N SER A 501 2.21 4.35 -28.54
CA SER A 501 3.53 4.45 -29.17
C SER A 501 3.40 4.23 -30.68
N CYS A 502 4.16 4.98 -31.48
CA CYS A 502 4.09 4.89 -32.93
C CYS A 502 4.71 3.58 -33.45
N TRP A 503 3.97 2.83 -34.28
CA TRP A 503 4.45 1.59 -34.92
C TRP A 503 4.98 0.56 -33.90
N GLN A 504 6.21 0.04 -34.08
CA GLN A 504 6.84 -0.89 -33.15
C GLN A 504 7.40 -0.20 -31.90
N ARG A 505 7.73 1.09 -31.97
CA ARG A 505 7.83 2.06 -30.86
C ARG A 505 8.31 3.43 -31.37
N ASP A 506 7.91 4.50 -30.70
CA ASP A 506 8.72 5.72 -30.54
C ASP A 506 9.45 5.70 -29.17
N LEU A 507 10.21 6.74 -28.84
CA LEU A 507 11.01 6.82 -27.59
C LEU A 507 10.42 7.80 -26.55
N THR A 508 9.18 8.26 -26.76
CA THR A 508 8.58 9.30 -25.90
C THR A 508 8.25 8.78 -24.50
N ASP A 509 8.00 7.48 -24.37
CA ASP A 509 7.78 6.75 -23.12
C ASP A 509 9.02 6.75 -22.21
N SER A 510 10.23 6.63 -22.78
CA SER A 510 11.48 6.53 -22.01
C SER A 510 11.68 7.70 -21.03
N THR A 511 11.45 8.94 -21.48
CA THR A 511 11.55 10.11 -20.58
C THR A 511 10.37 10.19 -19.62
N VAL A 512 9.18 9.75 -20.04
CA VAL A 512 7.97 9.82 -19.23
C VAL A 512 8.01 8.81 -18.07
N LEU A 513 8.51 7.60 -18.29
CA LEU A 513 8.67 6.56 -17.25
C LEU A 513 9.59 6.99 -16.09
N ARG A 514 10.53 7.93 -16.33
CA ARG A 514 11.37 8.49 -15.26
C ARG A 514 10.58 9.30 -14.23
N ASN A 515 9.34 9.68 -14.52
CA ASN A 515 8.48 10.46 -13.64
C ASN A 515 7.58 9.60 -12.73
N MET A 516 7.66 8.26 -12.79
CA MET A 516 6.91 7.38 -11.88
C MET A 516 7.17 7.71 -10.41
N GLY A 517 8.43 8.02 -10.06
CA GLY A 517 8.83 8.44 -8.72
C GLY A 517 8.17 9.73 -8.25
N GLU A 518 8.06 10.74 -9.12
CA GLU A 518 7.42 12.03 -8.78
C GLU A 518 5.94 11.81 -8.43
N VAL A 519 5.20 11.09 -9.29
CA VAL A 519 3.74 10.98 -9.14
C VAL A 519 3.35 10.08 -7.96
N LEU A 520 4.08 9.00 -7.71
CA LEU A 520 3.89 8.14 -6.54
C LEU A 520 4.41 8.82 -5.26
N GLY A 521 5.47 9.63 -5.37
CA GLY A 521 6.00 10.41 -4.26
C GLY A 521 5.00 11.41 -3.71
N HIS A 522 4.24 12.11 -4.57
CA HIS A 522 3.15 12.97 -4.12
C HIS A 522 2.02 12.20 -3.42
N SER A 523 1.68 10.99 -3.89
CA SER A 523 0.71 10.13 -3.22
C SER A 523 1.21 9.71 -1.83
N LEU A 524 2.46 9.23 -1.73
CA LEU A 524 3.07 8.81 -0.47
C LEU A 524 3.15 9.97 0.55
N LEU A 525 3.56 11.16 0.07
CA LEU A 525 3.58 12.37 0.88
C LEU A 525 2.20 12.68 1.46
N ALA A 526 1.16 12.61 0.63
CA ALA A 526 -0.20 12.83 1.08
C ALA A 526 -0.63 11.81 2.14
N TYR A 527 -0.36 10.53 1.92
CA TYR A 527 -0.72 9.47 2.87
C TYR A 527 -0.05 9.67 4.22
N LYS A 528 1.25 9.99 4.24
CA LYS A 528 1.99 10.28 5.47
C LYS A 528 1.48 11.55 6.15
N SER A 529 1.08 12.57 5.40
CA SER A 529 0.48 13.80 5.96
C SER A 529 -0.90 13.53 6.56
N ALA A 530 -1.81 12.83 5.87
CA ALA A 530 -3.11 12.47 6.44
C ALA A 530 -2.99 11.56 7.69
N LEU A 531 -2.03 10.61 7.71
CA LEU A 531 -1.73 9.81 8.91
C LEU A 531 -1.28 10.68 10.09
N GLN A 532 -0.41 11.65 9.82
CA GLN A 532 0.03 12.62 10.82
C GLN A 532 -1.16 13.45 11.35
N GLY A 533 -2.06 13.88 10.46
CA GLY A 533 -3.28 14.60 10.81
C GLY A 533 -4.22 13.76 11.69
N ILE A 534 -4.46 12.50 11.32
CA ILE A 534 -5.28 11.56 12.11
C ILE A 534 -4.73 11.43 13.54
N GLY A 535 -3.42 11.32 13.70
CA GLY A 535 -2.76 11.25 15.00
C GLY A 535 -2.99 12.46 15.91
N LYS A 536 -3.39 13.61 15.34
CA LYS A 536 -3.68 14.85 16.09
C LYS A 536 -5.16 15.03 16.42
N LEU A 537 -6.07 14.21 15.90
CA LEU A 537 -7.51 14.37 16.10
C LEU A 537 -7.96 13.94 17.50
N ARG A 538 -8.79 14.77 18.16
CA ARG A 538 -9.57 14.40 19.35
C ARG A 538 -11.03 14.75 19.18
N VAL A 539 -11.90 13.79 19.46
CA VAL A 539 -13.36 13.98 19.37
C VAL A 539 -13.86 14.90 20.48
N SER A 540 -14.65 15.91 20.11
CA SER A 540 -15.30 16.83 21.05
C SER A 540 -16.72 16.37 21.40
N ILE A 541 -16.84 15.40 22.32
CA ILE A 541 -18.13 14.78 22.70
C ILE A 541 -19.20 15.81 23.10
N LYS A 542 -18.79 16.91 23.76
CA LYS A 542 -19.71 18.00 24.16
C LYS A 542 -20.34 18.71 22.95
N THR A 543 -19.60 18.90 21.86
CA THR A 543 -20.10 19.53 20.64
C THR A 543 -21.14 18.64 19.97
N TYR A 544 -20.85 17.34 19.85
CA TYR A 544 -21.77 16.35 19.27
C TYR A 544 -23.10 16.29 20.03
N ALA A 545 -23.04 16.21 21.36
CA ALA A 545 -24.23 16.19 22.20
C ALA A 545 -25.09 17.46 22.03
N CYS A 546 -24.47 18.63 21.90
CA CYS A 546 -25.17 19.91 21.72
C CYS A 546 -25.92 19.97 20.38
N TYR A 547 -25.29 19.60 19.27
CA TYR A 547 -25.94 19.61 17.95
C TYR A 547 -27.11 18.61 17.86
N VAL A 548 -26.96 17.41 18.42
CA VAL A 548 -28.02 16.40 18.44
C VAL A 548 -29.17 16.78 19.41
N HIS A 549 -28.94 17.69 20.36
CA HIS A 549 -30.00 18.15 21.27
C HIS A 549 -30.71 19.42 20.77
N VAL A 550 -29.98 20.36 20.17
CA VAL A 550 -30.49 21.70 19.88
C VAL A 550 -31.20 21.78 18.53
N THR A 551 -30.77 21.01 17.52
CA THR A 551 -31.34 21.07 16.17
C THR A 551 -32.39 19.99 15.88
N THR A 552 -32.52 18.98 16.75
CA THR A 552 -33.01 17.65 16.35
C THR A 552 -34.33 17.25 17.01
N TYR A 553 -34.77 17.92 18.07
CA TYR A 553 -35.89 17.42 18.88
C TYR A 553 -37.29 17.59 18.24
N LEU A 554 -37.46 18.43 17.21
CA LEU A 554 -38.78 18.74 16.66
C LEU A 554 -38.93 18.48 15.15
N SER A 555 -37.92 18.74 14.32
CA SER A 555 -38.03 18.67 12.86
C SER A 555 -37.56 17.36 12.22
N LEU A 556 -36.73 16.56 12.90
CA LEU A 556 -36.29 15.26 12.37
C LEU A 556 -37.20 14.12 12.87
N TRP A 557 -37.87 14.32 14.01
CA TRP A 557 -38.93 13.44 14.48
C TRP A 557 -40.17 13.48 13.59
N THR A 558 -40.41 14.59 12.89
CA THR A 558 -41.50 14.68 11.92
C THR A 558 -41.31 13.75 10.74
N ASP A 559 -40.08 13.42 10.32
CA ASP A 559 -39.86 12.51 9.19
C ASP A 559 -40.23 11.07 9.55
N CYS A 560 -39.73 10.58 10.69
CA CYS A 560 -40.09 9.25 11.20
C CYS A 560 -41.58 9.15 11.55
N ALA A 561 -42.16 10.21 12.14
CA ALA A 561 -43.58 10.26 12.45
C ALA A 561 -44.44 10.35 11.18
N ALA A 562 -44.06 11.16 10.18
CA ALA A 562 -44.77 11.30 8.92
C ALA A 562 -44.80 9.99 8.14
N TYR A 563 -43.68 9.26 8.08
CA TYR A 563 -43.65 7.93 7.47
C TYR A 563 -44.56 6.92 8.20
N PHE A 564 -44.64 6.99 9.53
CA PHE A 564 -45.52 6.11 10.31
C PHE A 564 -47.00 6.50 10.16
N PHE A 565 -47.31 7.78 9.97
CA PHE A 565 -48.67 8.30 9.78
C PHE A 565 -49.14 8.30 8.32
N SER A 566 -48.26 8.17 7.33
CA SER A 566 -48.64 8.01 5.92
C SER A 566 -48.96 6.57 5.54
N ASN A 567 -48.54 5.60 6.37
CA ASN A 567 -48.78 4.16 6.20
C ASN A 567 -49.87 3.61 7.15
N LEU A 568 -50.54 4.49 7.91
CA LEU A 568 -51.75 4.24 8.70
C LEU A 568 -52.90 5.00 8.06
#